data_AF-A0A7S3SU97-F1
#
_entry.id   AF-A0A7S3SU97-F1
#
_cell.length_a   1.000
_cell.length_b   1.000
_cell.length_c   1.000
_cell.angle_alpha   90.00
_cell.angle_beta   90.00
_cell.angle_gamma   90.00
#
_symmetry.space_group_name_H-M   'P 1'
#
loop_
_entity.id
_entity.type
_entity.pdbx_description
1 polymer ?
#
loop_
_entity_poly.entity_id
_entity_poly.type
_entity_poly.pdbx_seq_one_letter_code
_entity_poly.pdbx_strand_id
1 'polypeptide(L)'
;PQVAGVQQDGCFAMNNLCIGTDAAGLARIQRAADAGAIEAIVAAMQAHPQVEAVQDMGCWALTHVCSGSGAAARARRQRAVTARAPEAATAALQAHPENAAVQEQGQRLRDLLV
;
A
#
# COMPACT_ATOMS: atom_id res chain seq x y z
N PRO A 1 -9.34 13.56 -15.51
CA PRO A 1 -10.09 12.33 -15.89
C PRO A 1 -9.47 11.00 -15.42
N GLN A 2 -8.63 10.98 -14.38
CA GLN A 2 -7.97 9.77 -13.86
C GLN A 2 -8.75 9.06 -12.72
N VAL A 3 -9.92 9.59 -12.35
CA VAL A 3 -10.65 9.18 -11.14
C VAL A 3 -11.24 7.77 -11.24
N ALA A 4 -11.64 7.33 -12.44
CA ALA A 4 -12.29 6.03 -12.64
C ALA A 4 -11.31 4.85 -12.51
N GLY A 5 -10.09 4.97 -13.07
CA GLY A 5 -9.07 3.92 -12.97
C GLY A 5 -8.59 3.71 -11.53
N VAL A 6 -8.37 4.81 -10.79
CA VAL A 6 -7.90 4.77 -9.39
C VAL A 6 -8.96 4.20 -8.45
N GLN A 7 -10.25 4.47 -8.66
CA GLN A 7 -11.30 3.80 -7.91
C GLN A 7 -11.36 2.30 -8.23
N GLN A 8 -11.22 1.91 -9.49
CA GLN A 8 -11.25 0.50 -9.87
C GLN A 8 -10.07 -0.28 -9.30
N ASP A 9 -8.85 0.25 -9.45
CA ASP A 9 -7.62 -0.39 -8.99
C ASP A 9 -7.51 -0.36 -7.46
N GLY A 10 -7.93 0.74 -6.84
CA GLY A 10 -8.04 0.88 -5.38
C GLY A 10 -9.09 -0.06 -4.79
N CYS A 11 -10.27 -0.18 -5.40
CA CYS A 11 -11.29 -1.15 -4.99
C CYS A 11 -10.84 -2.59 -5.22
N PHE A 12 -10.10 -2.87 -6.29
CA PHE A 12 -9.58 -4.21 -6.60
C PHE A 12 -8.49 -4.63 -5.59
N ALA A 13 -7.57 -3.72 -5.26
CA ALA A 13 -6.57 -3.94 -4.22
C ALA A 13 -7.26 -4.12 -2.85
N MET A 14 -8.20 -3.24 -2.48
CA MET A 14 -8.93 -3.33 -1.21
C MET A 14 -9.71 -4.64 -1.04
N ASN A 15 -10.53 -5.02 -2.03
CA ASN A 15 -11.36 -6.22 -1.92
C ASN A 15 -10.52 -7.50 -1.78
N ASN A 16 -9.36 -7.53 -2.44
CA ASN A 16 -8.43 -8.65 -2.36
C ASN A 16 -7.48 -8.61 -1.15
N LEU A 17 -7.38 -7.50 -0.40
CA LEU A 17 -6.47 -7.41 0.74
C LEU A 17 -7.19 -7.44 2.10
N CYS A 18 -8.48 -7.09 2.16
CA CYS A 18 -9.24 -6.93 3.40
C CYS A 18 -9.79 -8.25 4.03
N ILE A 19 -9.47 -9.44 3.50
CA ILE A 19 -10.08 -10.68 4.02
C ILE A 19 -9.01 -11.69 4.47
N GLY A 20 -8.71 -11.64 5.77
CA GLY A 20 -8.04 -12.71 6.52
C GLY A 20 -6.51 -12.58 6.66
N THR A 21 -6.00 -12.91 7.85
CA THR A 21 -4.57 -13.12 8.13
C THR A 21 -4.19 -14.61 8.14
N ASP A 22 -5.14 -15.47 7.77
CA ASP A 22 -4.95 -16.91 7.62
C ASP A 22 -4.16 -17.23 6.34
N ALA A 23 -3.84 -18.51 6.14
CA ALA A 23 -3.10 -18.96 4.97
C ALA A 23 -3.77 -18.55 3.64
N ALA A 24 -5.11 -18.54 3.61
CA ALA A 24 -5.89 -18.10 2.46
C ALA A 24 -5.74 -16.59 2.20
N GLY A 25 -5.72 -15.78 3.25
CA GLY A 25 -5.41 -14.35 3.20
C GLY A 25 -4.01 -14.07 2.67
N LEU A 26 -3.00 -14.76 3.20
CA LEU A 26 -1.61 -14.63 2.73
C LEU A 26 -1.45 -15.00 1.25
N ALA A 27 -2.12 -16.06 0.80
CA ALA A 27 -2.13 -16.46 -0.61
C ALA A 27 -2.82 -15.42 -1.52
N ARG A 28 -3.84 -14.73 -1.01
CA ARG A 28 -4.52 -13.65 -1.75
C ARG A 28 -3.63 -12.42 -1.86
N ILE A 29 -2.97 -12.04 -0.77
CA ILE A 29 -1.99 -10.95 -0.78
C ILE A 29 -0.87 -11.25 -1.78
N GLN A 30 -0.38 -12.50 -1.83
CA GLN A 30 0.64 -12.87 -2.80
C GLN A 30 0.14 -12.71 -4.24
N ARG A 31 -1.06 -13.21 -4.56
CA ARG A 31 -1.64 -13.05 -5.89
C ARG A 31 -1.85 -11.58 -6.28
N ALA A 32 -2.27 -10.74 -5.33
CA ALA A 32 -2.42 -9.31 -5.56
C ALA A 32 -1.07 -8.65 -5.85
N ALA A 33 -0.03 -9.00 -5.08
CA ALA A 33 1.33 -8.53 -5.33
C ALA A 33 1.82 -8.98 -6.71
N ASP A 34 1.63 -10.25 -7.07
CA ASP A 34 2.02 -10.80 -8.38
C ASP A 34 1.31 -10.08 -9.53
N ALA A 35 0.04 -9.71 -9.34
CA ALA A 35 -0.76 -8.94 -10.30
C ALA A 35 -0.39 -7.44 -10.40
N GLY A 36 0.58 -6.95 -9.61
CA GLY A 36 1.04 -5.55 -9.67
C GLY A 36 0.32 -4.58 -8.75
N ALA A 37 -0.38 -5.07 -7.72
CA ALA A 37 -1.09 -4.20 -6.77
C ALA A 37 -0.15 -3.20 -6.07
N ILE A 38 1.10 -3.59 -5.78
CA ILE A 38 2.07 -2.71 -5.11
C ILE A 38 2.36 -1.47 -5.96
N GLU A 39 2.69 -1.67 -7.24
CA GLU A 39 2.98 -0.58 -8.16
C GLU A 39 1.75 0.31 -8.39
N ALA A 40 0.57 -0.30 -8.53
CA ALA A 40 -0.68 0.44 -8.71
C ALA A 40 -0.99 1.35 -7.50
N ILE A 41 -0.83 0.83 -6.28
CA ILE A 41 -1.06 1.61 -5.05
C ILE A 41 -0.05 2.77 -4.96
N VAL A 42 1.23 2.52 -5.20
CA VAL A 42 2.25 3.57 -5.14
C VAL A 42 2.01 4.64 -6.21
N ALA A 43 1.66 4.25 -7.44
CA ALA A 43 1.32 5.18 -8.50
C ALA A 43 0.10 6.05 -8.13
N ALA A 44 -0.93 5.46 -7.52
CA ALA A 44 -2.10 6.20 -7.06
C ALA A 44 -1.75 7.22 -5.96
N MET A 45 -0.93 6.83 -4.98
CA MET A 45 -0.45 7.73 -3.92
C MET A 45 0.36 8.89 -4.50
N GLN A 46 1.22 8.63 -5.48
CA GLN A 46 2.03 9.67 -6.14
C GLN A 46 1.20 10.60 -7.02
N ALA A 47 0.15 10.08 -7.69
CA ALA A 47 -0.74 10.88 -8.53
C ALA A 47 -1.71 11.74 -7.72
N HIS A 48 -2.04 11.33 -6.49
CA HIS A 48 -3.04 12.00 -5.64
C HIS A 48 -2.50 12.35 -4.25
N PRO A 49 -1.39 13.10 -4.14
CA PRO A 49 -0.73 13.38 -2.87
C PRO A 49 -1.60 14.17 -1.89
N GLN A 50 -2.55 14.95 -2.39
CA GLN A 50 -3.44 15.81 -1.59
C GLN A 50 -4.76 15.13 -1.20
N VAL A 51 -5.04 13.92 -1.68
CA VAL A 51 -6.29 13.22 -1.36
C VAL A 51 -6.04 12.33 -0.15
N GLU A 52 -6.45 12.80 1.03
CA GLU A 52 -6.27 12.10 2.31
C GLU A 52 -6.68 10.62 2.24
N ALA A 53 -7.87 10.34 1.71
CA ALA A 53 -8.37 8.97 1.61
C ALA A 53 -7.47 8.05 0.77
N VAL A 54 -6.83 8.58 -0.29
CA VAL A 54 -5.89 7.80 -1.12
C VAL A 54 -4.58 7.57 -0.37
N GLN A 55 -4.10 8.55 0.37
CA GLN A 55 -2.87 8.41 1.15
C GLN A 55 -3.04 7.43 2.31
N ASP A 56 -4.15 7.55 3.06
CA ASP A 56 -4.47 6.67 4.19
C ASP A 56 -4.63 5.22 3.70
N MET A 57 -5.52 5.01 2.72
CA MET A 57 -5.75 3.68 2.15
C MET A 57 -4.49 3.11 1.49
N GLY A 58 -3.69 3.94 0.82
CA GLY A 58 -2.47 3.51 0.16
C GLY A 58 -1.42 3.00 1.15
N CYS A 59 -1.15 3.77 2.22
CA CYS A 59 -0.27 3.38 3.30
C CYS A 59 -0.76 2.10 4.01
N TRP A 60 -2.05 2.03 4.30
CA TRP A 60 -2.68 0.87 4.94
C TRP A 60 -2.55 -0.40 4.09
N ALA A 61 -2.87 -0.31 2.78
CA ALA A 61 -2.83 -1.45 1.87
C ALA A 61 -1.39 -1.95 1.67
N LEU A 62 -0.42 -1.06 1.48
CA LEU A 62 0.99 -1.44 1.35
C LEU A 62 1.53 -2.11 2.61
N THR A 63 1.14 -1.62 3.80
CA THR A 63 1.50 -2.24 5.08
C THR A 63 0.99 -3.68 5.16
N HIS A 64 -0.26 -3.91 4.77
CA HIS A 64 -0.85 -5.25 4.76
C HIS A 64 -0.17 -6.16 3.73
N VAL A 65 0.10 -5.65 2.52
CA VAL A 65 0.79 -6.42 1.47
C VAL A 65 2.20 -6.83 1.91
N CYS A 66 2.91 -5.93 2.58
CA CYS A 66 4.28 -6.16 3.02
C CYS A 66 4.39 -6.93 4.34
N SER A 67 3.27 -7.13 5.02
CA SER A 67 3.19 -7.84 6.30
C SER A 67 3.45 -9.34 6.15
N GLY A 68 3.64 -10.00 7.30
CA GLY A 68 3.93 -11.43 7.38
C GLY A 68 5.42 -11.74 7.39
N SER A 69 5.71 -13.03 7.53
CA SER A 69 7.05 -13.58 7.67
C SER A 69 7.43 -14.48 6.48
N GLY A 70 8.71 -14.80 6.35
CA GLY A 70 9.21 -15.70 5.31
C GLY A 70 9.69 -15.02 4.03
N ALA A 71 9.98 -15.84 3.01
CA ALA A 71 10.56 -15.40 1.75
C ALA A 71 9.58 -14.55 0.92
N ALA A 72 8.31 -14.95 0.86
CA ALA A 72 7.27 -14.22 0.14
C ALA A 72 7.10 -12.78 0.66
N ALA A 73 6.99 -12.61 1.98
CA ALA A 73 6.89 -11.28 2.58
C ALA A 73 8.12 -10.40 2.30
N ARG A 74 9.32 -10.99 2.34
CA ARG A 74 10.57 -10.28 1.96
C ARG A 74 10.58 -9.86 0.49
N ALA A 75 10.13 -10.72 -0.42
CA ALA A 75 10.02 -10.39 -1.84
C ALA A 75 9.02 -9.25 -2.09
N ARG A 76 7.87 -9.26 -1.40
CA ARG A 76 6.88 -8.17 -1.46
C ARG A 76 7.46 -6.85 -0.94
N ARG A 77 8.20 -6.86 0.17
CA ARG A 77 8.89 -5.68 0.69
C ARG A 77 9.93 -5.14 -0.29
N GLN A 78 10.77 -6.01 -0.85
CA GLN A 78 11.77 -5.61 -1.83
C GLN A 78 11.10 -4.96 -3.06
N ARG A 79 9.99 -5.53 -3.52
CA ARG A 79 9.20 -4.98 -4.62
C ARG A 79 8.60 -3.61 -4.27
N ALA A 80 8.07 -3.43 -3.06
CA ALA A 80 7.58 -2.15 -2.59
C ALA A 80 8.68 -1.08 -2.52
N VAL A 81 9.88 -1.45 -2.08
CA VAL A 81 11.06 -0.56 -2.12
C VAL A 81 11.40 -0.18 -3.56
N THR A 82 11.47 -1.14 -4.48
CA THR A 82 11.71 -0.86 -5.91
C THR A 82 10.63 0.02 -6.53
N ALA A 83 9.37 -0.15 -6.12
CA ALA A 83 8.25 0.68 -6.54
C ALA A 83 8.25 2.09 -5.92
N ARG A 84 9.20 2.41 -5.02
CA ARG A 84 9.32 3.69 -4.32
C ARG A 84 8.21 3.96 -3.29
N ALA A 85 7.73 2.90 -2.64
CA ALA A 85 6.78 2.99 -1.54
C ALA A 85 7.31 3.80 -0.34
N PRO A 86 8.60 3.72 0.08
CA PRO A 86 9.11 4.54 1.18
C PRO A 86 9.03 6.05 0.90
N GLU A 87 9.31 6.47 -0.33
CA GLU A 87 9.21 7.87 -0.74
C GLU A 87 7.76 8.32 -0.85
N ALA A 88 6.88 7.46 -1.38
CA ALA A 88 5.44 7.74 -1.40
C ALA A 88 4.87 7.89 0.02
N ALA A 89 5.28 7.03 0.95
CA ALA A 89 4.91 7.14 2.36
C ALA A 89 5.44 8.45 2.98
N THR A 90 6.68 8.82 2.71
CA THR A 90 7.26 10.08 3.21
C THR A 90 6.50 11.30 2.67
N ALA A 91 6.16 11.29 1.38
CA ALA A 91 5.37 12.35 0.78
C ALA A 91 3.95 12.43 1.38
N ALA A 92 3.33 11.28 1.65
CA ALA A 92 2.03 11.20 2.34
C ALA A 92 2.08 11.85 3.73
N LEU A 93 3.11 11.49 4.52
CA LEU A 93 3.32 12.04 5.86
C LEU A 93 3.53 13.57 5.84
N GLN A 94 4.24 14.07 4.83
CA GLN A 94 4.49 15.51 4.66
C GLN A 94 3.26 16.27 4.17
N ALA A 95 2.45 15.66 3.31
CA ALA A 95 1.24 16.28 2.77
C ALA A 95 0.10 16.34 3.80
N HIS A 96 0.05 15.38 4.73
CA HIS A 96 -1.05 15.24 5.70
C HIS A 96 -0.56 15.16 7.15
N PRO A 97 0.10 16.20 7.69
CA PRO A 97 0.66 16.19 9.04
C PRO A 97 -0.39 16.07 10.15
N GLU A 98 -1.63 16.52 9.89
CA GLU A 98 -2.73 16.51 10.86
C GLU A 98 -3.60 15.25 10.79
N ASN A 99 -3.44 14.41 9.75
CA ASN A 99 -4.21 13.19 9.61
C ASN A 99 -3.52 12.03 10.34
N ALA A 100 -4.01 11.73 11.56
CA ALA A 100 -3.43 10.71 12.42
C ALA A 100 -3.35 9.31 11.77
N ALA A 101 -4.32 8.94 10.92
CA ALA A 101 -4.32 7.64 10.24
C ALA A 101 -3.20 7.55 9.20
N VAL A 102 -3.06 8.58 8.36
CA VAL A 102 -1.94 8.69 7.40
C VAL A 102 -0.60 8.67 8.13
N GLN A 103 -0.50 9.37 9.26
CA GLN A 103 0.73 9.39 10.08
C GLN A 103 1.07 8.00 10.62
N GLU A 104 0.12 7.31 11.24
CA GLU A 104 0.33 5.97 11.81
C GLU A 104 0.70 4.95 10.73
N GLN A 105 -0.12 4.87 9.67
CA GLN A 105 0.09 3.88 8.61
C GLN A 105 1.32 4.19 7.77
N GLY A 106 1.57 5.46 7.47
CA GLY A 106 2.74 5.90 6.73
C GLY A 106 4.03 5.62 7.49
N GLN A 107 4.06 5.85 8.81
CA GLN A 107 5.23 5.51 9.62
C GLN A 107 5.42 4.00 9.73
N ARG A 108 4.35 3.25 9.98
CA ARG A 108 4.40 1.78 10.04
C ARG A 108 4.90 1.17 8.72
N LEU A 109 4.47 1.71 7.59
CA LEU A 109 4.96 1.28 6.28
C LEU A 109 6.47 1.53 6.13
N ARG A 110 6.97 2.68 6.57
CA ARG A 110 8.41 2.99 6.53
C ARG A 110 9.20 2.03 7.41
N ASP A 111 8.76 1.80 8.64
CA ASP A 111 9.43 0.89 9.58
C ASP A 111 9.43 -0.56 9.09
N LEU A 112 8.43 -0.93 8.28
CA LEU A 112 8.34 -2.26 7.68
C LEU A 112 9.27 -2.43 6.47
N LEU A 113 9.63 -1.35 5.78
CA LEU A 113 10.40 -1.38 4.52
C LEU A 113 11.88 -1.01 4.66
N VAL A 114 12.28 -0.46 5.81
CA VAL A 114 13.67 -0.14 6.17
C VAL A 114 14.24 -1.25 7.04
#